data_AF-A0A1I1EF41-F1
#
_entry.id   AF-A0A1I1EF41-F1
#
_cell.length_a   1.000
_cell.length_b   1.000
_cell.length_c   1.000
_cell.angle_alpha   90.00
_cell.angle_beta   90.00
_cell.angle_gamma   90.00
#
_symmetry.space_group_name_H-M   'P 1'
#
loop_
_entity.id
_entity.type
_entity.pdbx_description
1 polymer ?
#
loop_
_entity_poly.entity_id
_entity_poly.type
_entity_poly.pdbx_seq_one_letter_code
_entity_poly.pdbx_strand_id
1 'polypeptide(L)'
;MVKYNFIVASARIETEISLPVRPQIGDVISLSLGVSSPHYLVHRVELFANSDIVNVHVQRFPDQLSAKLAIDGFRNTRNFLREDDK
;
A
#
# COMPACT_ATOMS: atom_id res chain seq x y z
N MET A 1 -16.93 9.98 -1.48
CA MET A 1 -15.74 9.10 -1.65
C MET A 1 -14.99 9.12 -0.32
N VAL A 2 -14.64 7.96 0.23
CA VAL A 2 -13.99 7.88 1.56
C VAL A 2 -12.57 8.45 1.46
N LYS A 3 -12.15 9.21 2.48
CA LYS A 3 -10.81 9.79 2.59
C LYS A 3 -9.95 8.98 3.55
N TYR A 4 -8.66 8.91 3.27
CA TYR A 4 -7.71 8.12 4.04
C TYR A 4 -6.50 8.97 4.45
N ASN A 5 -6.01 8.75 5.67
CA ASN A 5 -4.69 9.19 6.11
C ASN A 5 -3.77 7.97 6.23
N PHE A 6 -2.53 8.06 5.75
CA PHE A 6 -1.53 7.04 5.99
C PHE A 6 -0.72 7.39 7.23
N ILE A 7 -0.64 6.44 8.15
CA ILE A 7 0.06 6.56 9.42
C ILE A 7 1.30 5.67 9.37
N VAL A 8 2.49 6.24 9.58
CA VAL A 8 3.75 5.52 9.74
C VAL A 8 4.33 5.91 11.08
N ALA A 9 4.60 4.93 11.95
CA ALA A 9 5.17 5.16 13.29
C ALA A 9 4.48 6.32 14.05
N SER A 10 3.14 6.31 14.06
CA SER A 10 2.28 7.34 14.70
C SER A 10 2.27 8.72 14.04
N ALA A 11 2.95 8.93 12.92
CA ALA A 11 2.92 10.18 12.15
C ALA A 11 2.03 10.04 10.90
N ARG A 12 1.23 11.07 10.59
CA ARG A 12 0.52 11.19 9.31
C ARG A 12 1.51 11.59 8.23
N ILE A 13 1.60 10.80 7.17
CA ILE A 13 2.54 11.05 6.06
C ILE A 13 1.85 11.40 4.74
N GLU A 14 0.64 10.88 4.53
CA GLU A 14 -0.21 11.16 3.37
C GLU A 14 -1.61 11.43 3.94
N THR A 15 -2.26 12.50 3.51
CA THR A 15 -3.54 12.95 4.08
C THR A 15 -4.59 13.16 3.01
N GLU A 16 -5.84 12.90 3.38
CA GLU A 16 -7.00 13.10 2.50
C GLU A 16 -6.91 12.36 1.16
N ILE A 17 -6.19 11.25 1.16
CA ILE A 17 -5.98 10.38 0.01
C ILE A 17 -7.31 9.75 -0.37
N SER A 18 -7.55 9.63 -1.66
CA SER A 18 -8.73 8.97 -2.20
C SER A 18 -8.30 7.72 -2.94
N LEU A 19 -8.79 6.58 -2.45
CA LEU A 19 -8.47 5.26 -3.02
C LEU A 19 -9.67 4.73 -3.82
N PRO A 20 -9.43 4.03 -4.95
CA PRO A 20 -10.49 3.48 -5.78
C PRO A 20 -11.25 2.34 -5.09
N VAL A 21 -10.58 1.64 -4.18
CA VAL A 21 -11.12 0.51 -3.41
C VAL A 21 -10.77 0.73 -1.94
N ARG A 22 -11.62 0.22 -1.04
CA ARG A 22 -11.35 0.24 0.40
C ARG A 22 -10.15 -0.67 0.70
N PRO A 23 -9.09 -0.15 1.35
CA PRO A 23 -7.92 -0.95 1.66
C PRO A 23 -8.23 -2.00 2.73
N GLN A 24 -7.53 -3.13 2.65
CA GLN A 24 -7.55 -4.23 3.61
C GLN A 24 -6.14 -4.50 4.14
N ILE A 25 -6.06 -5.19 5.28
CA ILE A 25 -4.77 -5.63 5.84
C ILE A 25 -4.08 -6.55 4.84
N GLY A 26 -2.78 -6.32 4.62
CA GLY A 26 -1.97 -7.03 3.65
C GLY A 26 -1.98 -6.43 2.24
N ASP A 27 -2.87 -5.47 1.95
CA ASP A 27 -2.83 -4.76 0.67
C ASP A 27 -1.55 -3.94 0.54
N VAL A 28 -1.03 -3.87 -0.68
CA VAL A 28 0.02 -2.92 -1.05
C VAL A 28 -0.60 -1.82 -1.88
N ILE A 29 -0.47 -0.59 -1.40
CA ILE A 29 -0.98 0.61 -2.07
C ILE A 29 0.19 1.35 -2.71
N SER A 30 0.00 1.78 -3.96
CA SER A 30 0.83 2.78 -4.61
C SER A 30 -0.05 3.96 -5.02
N LEU A 31 0.42 5.19 -4.78
CA LEU A 31 -0.29 6.41 -5.18
C LEU A 31 0.06 6.85 -6.60
N SER A 32 1.05 6.20 -7.23
CA SER A 32 1.45 6.47 -8.60
C SER A 32 1.72 5.18 -9.36
N LEU A 33 1.82 5.26 -10.70
CA LEU A 33 2.19 4.12 -11.54
C LEU A 33 3.71 3.89 -11.60
N GLY A 34 4.52 4.77 -10.99
CA GLY A 34 5.98 4.72 -11.06
C GLY A 34 6.59 3.66 -10.15
N VAL A 35 7.50 2.85 -10.69
CA VAL A 35 8.22 1.80 -9.93
C VAL A 35 9.17 2.39 -8.86
N SER A 36 9.62 3.63 -9.06
CA SER A 36 10.45 4.40 -8.12
C SER A 36 9.63 5.17 -7.08
N SER A 37 8.30 5.07 -7.13
CA SER A 37 7.43 5.76 -6.18
C SER A 37 7.22 4.95 -4.91
N PRO A 38 6.89 5.60 -3.79
CA PRO A 38 6.67 4.90 -2.54
C PRO A 38 5.53 3.89 -2.61
N HIS A 39 5.74 2.74 -1.98
CA HIS A 39 4.73 1.70 -1.80
C HIS A 39 4.39 1.55 -0.32
N TYR A 40 3.14 1.25 -0.01
CA TYR A 40 2.62 1.23 1.34
C TYR A 40 1.95 -0.12 1.63
N LEU A 41 2.53 -0.93 2.52
CA LEU A 41 1.89 -2.16 3.01
C LEU A 41 0.93 -1.81 4.15
N VAL A 42 -0.32 -2.22 4.04
CA VAL A 42 -1.36 -1.98 5.05
C VAL A 42 -1.23 -2.97 6.19
N HIS A 43 -1.00 -2.46 7.39
CA HIS A 43 -0.95 -3.25 8.63
C HIS A 43 -2.27 -3.20 9.41
N ARG A 44 -2.95 -2.04 9.39
CA ARG A 44 -4.22 -1.85 10.11
C ARG A 44 -5.05 -0.76 9.46
N VAL A 45 -6.37 -0.96 9.42
CA VAL A 45 -7.35 0.06 9.04
C VAL A 45 -8.16 0.42 10.28
N GLU A 46 -8.18 1.70 10.63
CA GLU A 46 -8.79 2.20 11.86
C GLU A 46 -9.79 3.30 11.52
N LEU A 47 -11.03 3.08 11.94
CA LEU A 47 -12.11 4.06 11.86
C LEU A 47 -12.33 4.66 13.23
N PHE A 48 -12.25 6.00 13.33
CA PHE A 48 -12.57 6.70 14.55
C PHE A 48 -14.03 7.15 14.52
N ALA A 49 -14.76 6.95 15.62
CA ALA A 49 -16.08 7.53 15.79
C ALA A 49 -15.97 9.06 15.63
N ASN A 50 -16.89 9.65 14.85
CA ASN A 50 -16.95 11.08 14.53
C ASN A 50 -15.80 11.62 13.65
N SER A 51 -15.10 10.76 12.90
CA SER A 51 -14.17 11.20 11.86
C SER A 51 -14.63 10.73 10.48
N ASP A 52 -14.64 11.67 9.53
CA ASP A 52 -14.94 11.39 8.13
C ASP A 52 -13.73 10.80 7.36
N ILE A 53 -12.58 10.69 8.03
CA ILE A 53 -11.31 10.21 7.45
C ILE A 53 -10.88 8.93 8.16
N VAL A 54 -10.57 7.90 7.37
CA VAL A 54 -10.09 6.61 7.86
C VAL A 54 -8.56 6.67 8.02
N ASN A 55 -8.05 6.21 9.16
CA ASN A 55 -6.60 6.08 9.34
C ASN A 55 -6.15 4.69 8.88
N VAL A 56 -5.14 4.65 8.03
CA VAL A 56 -4.52 3.42 7.54
C VAL A 56 -3.10 3.39 8.05
N HIS A 57 -2.81 2.49 8.98
CA HIS A 57 -1.46 2.28 9.48
C HIS A 57 -0.70 1.44 8.46
N VAL A 58 0.39 1.98 7.94
CA VAL A 58 1.14 1.39 6.85
C VAL A 58 2.62 1.30 7.18
N GLN A 59 3.30 0.38 6.51
CA GLN A 59 4.75 0.41 6.36
C GLN A 59 5.09 0.97 4.99
N ARG A 60 5.94 2.00 4.98
CA ARG A 60 6.39 2.66 3.76
C ARG A 60 7.65 2.01 3.23
N PHE A 61 7.69 1.78 1.93
CA PHE A 61 8.85 1.40 1.14
C PHE A 61 9.18 2.52 0.16
N PRO A 62 10.47 2.80 -0.09
CA PRO A 62 10.87 3.88 -0.99
C PRO A 62 10.47 3.61 -2.45
N ASP A 63 10.47 2.35 -2.87
CA ASP A 63 10.19 1.92 -4.24
C ASP A 63 9.59 0.49 -4.27
N GLN A 64 9.19 0.07 -5.47
CA GLN A 64 8.58 -1.26 -5.70
C GLN A 64 9.56 -2.40 -5.39
N LEU A 65 10.85 -2.22 -5.68
CA LEU A 65 11.87 -3.26 -5.48
C LEU A 65 12.03 -3.55 -3.98
N SER A 66 12.14 -2.50 -3.18
CA SER A 66 12.26 -2.58 -1.73
C SER A 66 11.04 -3.25 -1.11
N ALA A 67 9.83 -2.90 -1.59
CA ALA A 67 8.60 -3.55 -1.16
C ALA A 67 8.58 -5.05 -1.53
N LYS A 68 8.96 -5.39 -2.76
CA LYS A 68 9.03 -6.78 -3.23
C LYS A 68 9.99 -7.64 -2.41
N LEU A 69 11.14 -7.08 -2.01
CA LEU A 69 12.14 -7.81 -1.23
C LEU A 69 11.73 -8.02 0.23
N ALA A 70 10.84 -7.18 0.76
CA ALA A 70 10.44 -7.20 2.16
C ALA A 70 9.08 -7.85 2.43
N ILE A 71 8.25 -8.04 1.40
CA ILE A 71 6.89 -8.56 1.51
C ILE A 71 6.81 -9.94 0.85
N ASP A 72 6.61 -10.97 1.66
CA ASP A 72 6.37 -12.32 1.18
C ASP A 72 5.08 -12.36 0.34
N GLY A 73 5.18 -12.94 -0.86
CA GLY A 73 4.04 -13.04 -1.76
C GLY A 73 3.64 -11.71 -2.44
N PHE A 74 4.53 -10.71 -2.49
CA PHE A 74 4.34 -9.49 -3.27
C PHE A 74 3.97 -9.85 -4.73
N ARG A 75 2.67 -9.75 -5.04
CA ARG A 75 2.09 -10.20 -6.31
C ARG A 75 2.59 -9.33 -7.45
N ASN A 76 3.73 -9.69 -8.03
CA ASN A 76 4.09 -9.24 -9.35
C ASN A 76 3.42 -10.20 -10.35
N THR A 77 2.31 -9.79 -10.96
CA THR A 77 1.69 -10.53 -12.07
C THR A 77 2.53 -10.51 -13.36
N ARG A 78 3.74 -9.94 -13.33
CA ARG A 78 4.81 -10.41 -14.21
C ARG A 78 5.25 -11.78 -13.72
N ASN A 79 4.41 -12.78 -14.00
CA ASN A 79 4.91 -14.13 -14.23
C ASN A 79 6.14 -13.97 -15.11
N PHE A 80 7.30 -14.23 -14.52
CA PHE A 80 8.46 -14.66 -15.28
C PHE A 80 7.92 -15.69 -16.27
N LEU A 81 8.08 -15.42 -17.56
CA LEU A 81 7.97 -16.43 -18.60
C LEU A 81 8.74 -17.64 -18.05
N ARG A 82 8.01 -18.70 -17.69
CA ARG A 82 8.66 -19.98 -17.41
C ARG A 82 9.30 -20.36 -18.75
N GLU A 83 10.61 -20.22 -18.86
CA GLU A 83 11.41 -20.80 -19.95
C GLU A 83 11.53 -22.33 -19.79
N ASP A 84 10.44 -22.99 -19.40
CA ASP A 84 10.40 -24.45 -19.23
C ASP A 84 9.46 -25.12 -20.24
N ASP A 85 9.21 -24.48 -21.38
CA ASP A 85 8.67 -25.15 -22.57
C ASP A 85 9.81 -25.33 -23.59
N LYS A 86 10.66 -26.35 -23.35
CA LYS A 86 11.51 -26.97 -24.38
C LYS A 86 11.13 -28.42 -24.55
#